data_AF-A0A0V1CBY3-F1
#
_entry.id   AF-A0A0V1CBY3-F1
#
_cell.length_a   1.000
_cell.length_b   1.000
_cell.length_c   1.000
_cell.angle_alpha   90.00
_cell.angle_beta   90.00
_cell.angle_gamma   90.00
#
_symmetry.space_group_name_H-M   'P 1'
#
loop_
_entity.id
_entity.type
_entity.pdbx_description
1 polymer ?
#
loop_
_entity_poly.entity_id
_entity_poly.type
_entity_poly.pdbx_seq_one_letter_code
_entity_poly.pdbx_strand_id
1 'polypeptide(L)'
;MDSEIAGQRVTLSLVPFLTRKLKVLLQHSRFFKHIIQYFDITPGRVKSIMDHKAAVLRVNLNPESIICDFEIALIPAIQGYFLNTRVQSSYFHFCQAVHRKVGELGLKTRYRTEEQTKRKIRILLATAFLPEPQDDTGVSLLEAGTTGTLAALFQYFWQEWMTDERLPFWNVHNVNIRTNNHLEGWHNRLNRKAGKSHNGFYELLELLIAEQGAMDTLIQQVLSGSVTVGVLRRVNKVYAQKQRQVAQYTGEYTNGRRTLEQFLEAL
;
A
#
# COMPACT_ATOMS: atom_id res chain seq x y z
N MET A 1 -42.93 -3.79 41.45
CA MET A 1 -43.88 -3.93 40.32
C MET A 1 -43.36 -3.04 39.21
N ASP A 2 -42.19 -3.28 38.64
CA ASP A 2 -41.65 -4.53 38.06
C ASP A 2 -42.60 -5.14 37.03
N SER A 3 -42.23 -4.90 35.76
CA SER A 3 -42.37 -5.76 34.59
C SER A 3 -41.76 -4.96 33.43
N GLU A 4 -40.48 -5.09 33.08
CA GLU A 4 -39.77 -6.28 32.60
C GLU A 4 -40.50 -6.94 31.41
N ILE A 5 -40.23 -6.41 30.22
CA ILE A 5 -40.25 -7.21 28.98
C ILE A 5 -38.80 -7.24 28.49
N ALA A 6 -38.13 -8.32 28.88
CA ALA A 6 -36.91 -8.79 28.28
C ALA A 6 -37.19 -9.37 26.88
N GLY A 7 -36.18 -9.26 25.99
CA GLY A 7 -36.12 -9.92 24.68
C GLY A 7 -36.06 -8.91 23.54
N GLN A 8 -35.00 -8.77 22.74
CA GLN A 8 -33.85 -9.64 22.46
C GLN A 8 -32.61 -8.75 22.26
N ARG A 9 -31.46 -9.13 22.84
CA ARG A 9 -30.17 -8.69 22.28
C ARG A 9 -30.04 -9.36 20.92
N VAL A 10 -30.37 -8.63 19.85
CA VAL A 10 -29.93 -9.01 18.52
C VAL A 10 -28.42 -8.78 18.50
N THR A 11 -27.66 -9.84 18.77
CA THR A 11 -26.24 -9.89 18.45
C THR A 11 -26.14 -9.86 16.93
N LEU A 12 -26.11 -8.66 16.35
CA LEU A 12 -25.65 -8.48 14.98
C LEU A 12 -24.16 -8.83 14.98
N SER A 13 -23.86 -10.09 14.70
CA SER A 13 -22.58 -10.55 14.23
C SER A 13 -22.27 -9.77 12.95
N LEU A 14 -21.72 -8.57 13.13
CA LEU A 14 -21.25 -7.72 12.05
C LEU A 14 -20.14 -8.49 11.36
N VAL A 15 -20.53 -9.16 10.29
CA VAL A 15 -19.67 -9.91 9.39
C VAL A 15 -18.41 -9.08 9.15
N PRO A 16 -17.19 -9.58 9.45
CA PRO A 16 -15.91 -8.86 9.35
C PRO A 16 -15.58 -8.26 7.96
N PHE A 17 -16.50 -8.39 7.01
CA PHE A 17 -16.44 -7.96 5.63
C PHE A 17 -16.96 -6.52 5.41
N LEU A 18 -17.90 -6.04 6.25
CA LEU A 18 -18.48 -4.69 6.15
C LEU A 18 -17.54 -3.60 6.70
N THR A 19 -16.80 -3.90 7.77
CA THR A 19 -15.82 -3.00 8.38
C THR A 19 -14.57 -2.78 7.51
N ARG A 20 -14.11 -3.80 6.77
CA ARG A 20 -13.02 -3.65 5.78
C ARG A 20 -13.40 -2.73 4.62
N LYS A 21 -14.65 -2.75 4.16
CA LYS A 21 -15.10 -1.92 3.03
C LYS A 21 -15.39 -0.48 3.42
N LEU A 22 -15.83 -0.19 4.65
CA LEU A 22 -15.97 1.21 5.10
C LEU A 22 -14.60 1.89 5.20
N LYS A 23 -13.54 1.19 5.65
CA LYS A 23 -12.15 1.70 5.63
C LYS A 23 -11.66 1.98 4.20
N VAL A 24 -12.02 1.11 3.24
CA VAL A 24 -11.68 1.29 1.80
C VAL A 24 -12.52 2.41 1.16
N LEU A 25 -13.80 2.55 1.51
CA LEU A 25 -14.68 3.62 1.01
C LEU A 25 -14.30 4.99 1.57
N LEU A 26 -13.84 5.06 2.84
CA LEU A 26 -13.31 6.28 3.45
C LEU A 26 -11.93 6.68 2.88
N GLN A 27 -11.09 5.70 2.47
CA GLN A 27 -9.86 5.96 1.72
C GLN A 27 -10.10 6.45 0.28
N HIS A 28 -11.33 6.36 -0.24
CA HIS A 28 -11.67 6.73 -1.62
C HIS A 28 -12.39 8.08 -1.76
N SER A 29 -12.45 8.90 -0.71
CA SER A 29 -12.78 10.32 -0.82
C SER A 29 -11.68 11.04 -1.62
N ARG A 30 -11.80 10.99 -2.95
CA ARG A 30 -10.87 11.42 -4.01
C ARG A 30 -10.51 12.91 -4.06
N PHE A 31 -10.89 13.69 -3.06
CA PHE A 31 -10.45 15.09 -2.92
C PHE A 31 -9.06 15.23 -2.26
N PHE A 32 -8.64 14.22 -1.48
CA PHE A 32 -7.48 14.37 -0.60
C PHE A 32 -6.13 14.24 -1.28
N LYS A 33 -6.05 13.37 -2.29
CA LYS A 33 -4.73 12.98 -2.80
C LYS A 33 -4.10 14.02 -3.73
N HIS A 34 -4.89 14.92 -4.33
CA HIS A 34 -4.33 16.04 -5.11
C HIS A 34 -3.83 17.19 -4.26
N ILE A 35 -4.35 17.39 -3.06
CA ILE A 35 -3.73 18.34 -2.13
C ILE A 35 -2.35 17.81 -1.69
N ILE A 36 -2.21 16.49 -1.53
CA ILE A 36 -0.93 15.87 -1.14
C ILE A 36 0.11 15.87 -2.28
N GLN A 37 -0.31 15.75 -3.55
CA GLN A 37 0.61 15.61 -4.70
C GLN A 37 0.82 16.89 -5.54
N TYR A 38 -0.09 17.87 -5.52
CA TYR A 38 0.00 19.06 -6.39
C TYR A 38 0.43 20.35 -5.69
N PHE A 39 0.43 20.34 -4.37
CA PHE A 39 0.96 21.44 -3.58
C PHE A 39 2.01 20.83 -2.66
N ASP A 40 3.15 21.50 -2.48
CA ASP A 40 4.10 21.29 -1.38
C ASP A 40 3.38 21.54 -0.04
N ILE A 41 2.47 20.64 0.32
CA ILE A 41 1.62 20.75 1.49
C ILE A 41 2.33 20.00 2.57
N THR A 42 3.00 20.80 3.40
CA THR A 42 3.53 20.37 4.67
C THR A 42 2.50 19.47 5.37
N PRO A 43 2.89 18.35 5.99
CA PRO A 43 1.93 17.35 6.46
C PRO A 43 0.87 17.88 7.45
N GLY A 44 1.07 19.05 8.06
CA GLY A 44 0.07 19.73 8.89
C GLY A 44 -1.14 20.28 8.15
N ARG A 45 -0.96 20.77 6.93
CA ARG A 45 -2.10 21.17 6.08
C ARG A 45 -2.87 19.94 5.59
N VAL A 46 -2.19 18.82 5.31
CA VAL A 46 -2.84 17.53 4.99
C VAL A 46 -3.75 17.10 6.13
N LYS A 47 -3.25 17.14 7.37
CA LYS A 47 -4.05 16.81 8.57
C LYS A 47 -5.25 17.74 8.72
N SER A 48 -5.07 19.06 8.60
CA SER A 48 -6.15 20.04 8.74
C SER A 48 -7.29 19.79 7.75
N ILE A 49 -6.95 19.48 6.50
CA ILE A 49 -7.95 19.18 5.48
C ILE A 49 -8.65 17.88 5.87
N MET A 50 -7.91 16.85 6.32
CA MET A 50 -8.48 15.55 6.72
C MET A 50 -9.49 15.73 7.84
N ASP A 51 -9.12 16.49 8.87
CA ASP A 51 -10.00 16.83 10.00
C ASP A 51 -11.26 17.56 9.52
N HIS A 52 -11.14 18.50 8.57
CA HIS A 52 -12.28 19.21 8.00
C HIS A 52 -13.24 18.25 7.25
N LYS A 53 -12.72 17.35 6.42
CA LYS A 53 -13.57 16.38 5.70
C LYS A 53 -14.17 15.34 6.65
N ALA A 54 -13.42 14.92 7.67
CA ALA A 54 -13.90 14.07 8.75
C ALA A 54 -15.13 14.69 9.42
N ALA A 55 -15.06 15.99 9.73
CA ALA A 55 -16.17 16.75 10.29
C ALA A 55 -17.37 16.84 9.34
N VAL A 56 -17.14 17.16 8.05
CA VAL A 56 -18.20 17.23 7.03
C VAL A 56 -18.93 15.89 6.87
N LEU A 57 -18.17 14.79 6.84
CA LEU A 57 -18.71 13.43 6.69
C LEU A 57 -19.19 12.83 8.02
N ARG A 58 -19.00 13.53 9.15
CA ARG A 58 -19.27 13.04 10.52
C ARG A 58 -18.62 11.69 10.81
N VAL A 59 -17.39 11.52 10.36
CA VAL A 59 -16.59 10.30 10.57
C VAL A 59 -15.35 10.64 11.38
N ASN A 60 -14.92 9.74 12.26
CA ASN A 60 -13.64 9.87 12.93
C ASN A 60 -12.52 9.28 12.04
N LEU A 61 -11.55 10.09 11.65
CA LEU A 61 -10.40 9.63 10.86
C LEU A 61 -9.23 9.31 11.79
N ASN A 62 -9.14 8.04 12.21
CA ASN A 62 -7.95 7.49 12.84
C ASN A 62 -7.50 6.26 12.02
N PRO A 63 -6.70 6.45 10.96
CA PRO A 63 -6.28 5.34 10.12
C PRO A 63 -5.39 4.39 10.92
N GLU A 64 -5.60 3.09 10.74
CA GLU A 64 -4.72 2.07 11.36
C GLU A 64 -3.36 2.01 10.64
N SER A 65 -3.35 2.31 9.34
CA SER A 65 -2.15 2.33 8.52
C SER A 65 -2.22 3.40 7.43
N ILE A 66 -1.10 4.07 7.15
CA ILE A 66 -0.91 4.96 6.01
C ILE A 66 0.22 4.40 5.15
N ILE A 67 0.00 4.37 3.83
CA ILE A 67 1.02 4.01 2.85
C ILE A 67 1.45 5.27 2.13
N CYS A 68 2.74 5.56 2.14
CA CYS A 68 3.31 6.70 1.44
C CYS A 68 4.47 6.27 0.54
N ASP A 69 5.00 7.24 -0.19
CA ASP A 69 6.22 7.05 -0.94
C ASP A 69 7.41 7.05 0.04
N PHE A 70 8.53 6.48 -0.37
CA PHE A 70 9.71 6.35 0.49
C PHE A 70 10.45 7.70 0.55
N GLU A 71 9.87 8.64 1.30
CA GLU A 71 10.41 9.99 1.49
C GLU A 71 10.79 10.19 2.96
N ILE A 72 12.08 10.41 3.21
CA ILE A 72 12.67 10.51 4.55
C ILE A 72 11.98 11.60 5.39
N ALA A 73 11.58 12.72 4.77
CA ALA A 73 10.92 13.82 5.48
C ALA A 73 9.42 13.58 5.70
N LEU A 74 8.78 12.75 4.88
CA LEU A 74 7.33 12.56 4.91
C LEU A 74 6.90 11.65 6.06
N ILE A 75 7.67 10.59 6.33
CA ILE A 75 7.34 9.59 7.35
C ILE A 75 7.30 10.18 8.77
N PRO A 76 8.34 10.88 9.27
CA PRO A 76 8.32 11.48 10.61
C PRO A 76 7.20 12.51 10.75
N ALA A 77 6.92 13.24 9.67
CA ALA A 77 5.87 14.22 9.68
C ALA A 77 4.48 13.56 9.78
N ILE A 78 4.19 12.49 9.03
CA ILE A 78 2.94 11.72 9.19
C ILE A 78 2.84 11.16 10.61
N GLN A 79 3.91 10.58 11.15
CA GLN A 79 3.92 10.04 12.52
C GLN A 79 3.64 11.11 13.58
N GLY A 80 4.19 12.33 13.42
CA GLY A 80 3.92 13.46 14.30
C GLY A 80 2.46 13.93 14.28
N TYR A 81 1.76 13.74 13.16
CA TYR A 81 0.34 14.09 13.02
C TYR A 81 -0.62 12.96 13.39
N PHE A 82 -0.19 11.70 13.25
CA PHE A 82 -1.00 10.51 13.47
C PHE A 82 -0.31 9.50 14.39
N LEU A 83 -0.33 9.81 15.69
CA LEU A 83 0.44 9.10 16.73
C LEU A 83 0.18 7.58 16.83
N ASN A 84 -1.01 7.12 16.44
CA ASN A 84 -1.41 5.70 16.50
C ASN A 84 -1.47 5.02 15.13
N THR A 85 -0.90 5.63 14.09
CA THR A 85 -0.95 5.09 12.72
C THR A 85 0.35 4.39 12.36
N ARG A 86 0.26 3.17 11.85
CA ARG A 86 1.41 2.51 11.22
C ARG A 86 1.70 3.17 9.88
N VAL A 87 2.84 3.83 9.76
CA VAL A 87 3.30 4.38 8.46
C VAL A 87 4.14 3.32 7.76
N GLN A 88 3.84 3.06 6.50
CA GLN A 88 4.58 2.12 5.66
C GLN A 88 4.86 2.75 4.31
N SER A 89 5.95 2.32 3.70
CA SER A 89 6.25 2.69 2.33
C SER A 89 5.65 1.71 1.34
N SER A 90 5.37 2.21 0.14
CA SER A 90 4.84 1.38 -0.95
C SER A 90 5.85 0.29 -1.36
N TYR A 91 5.44 -0.97 -1.28
CA TYR A 91 6.19 -2.13 -1.78
C TYR A 91 6.55 -1.97 -3.27
N PHE A 92 5.69 -1.31 -4.04
CA PHE A 92 5.97 -1.03 -5.46
C PHE A 92 7.19 -0.11 -5.62
N HIS A 93 7.29 0.94 -4.80
CA HIS A 93 8.42 1.87 -4.85
C HIS A 93 9.70 1.24 -4.33
N PHE A 94 9.62 0.41 -3.29
CA PHE A 94 10.73 -0.45 -2.86
C PHE A 94 11.24 -1.33 -4.02
N CYS A 95 10.35 -2.09 -4.68
CA CYS A 95 10.71 -2.90 -5.83
C CYS A 95 11.33 -2.09 -6.97
N GLN A 96 10.78 -0.91 -7.28
CA GLN A 96 11.35 -0.02 -8.29
C GLN A 96 12.76 0.43 -7.94
N ALA A 97 13.02 0.80 -6.68
CA ALA A 97 14.33 1.24 -6.24
C ALA A 97 15.37 0.11 -6.37
N VAL A 98 15.03 -1.11 -5.96
CA VAL A 98 15.88 -2.29 -6.15
C VAL A 98 16.12 -2.57 -7.65
N HIS A 99 15.07 -2.55 -8.47
CA HIS A 99 15.20 -2.77 -9.92
C HIS A 99 16.02 -1.67 -10.62
N ARG A 100 15.95 -0.42 -10.14
CA ARG A 100 16.79 0.67 -10.62
C ARG A 100 18.26 0.37 -10.30
N LYS A 101 18.57 -0.07 -9.08
CA LYS A 101 19.94 -0.49 -8.72
C LYS A 101 20.43 -1.68 -9.55
N VAL A 102 19.59 -2.68 -9.80
CA VAL A 102 19.89 -3.79 -10.74
C VAL A 102 20.27 -3.24 -12.12
N GLY A 103 19.62 -2.17 -12.58
CA GLY A 103 19.98 -1.46 -13.81
C GLY A 103 21.34 -0.77 -13.75
N GLU A 104 21.58 0.00 -12.69
CA GLU A 104 22.84 0.73 -12.46
C GLU A 104 24.06 -0.20 -12.39
N LEU A 105 23.89 -1.40 -11.80
CA LEU A 105 24.94 -2.42 -11.69
C LEU A 105 25.12 -3.27 -12.96
N GLY A 106 24.43 -2.94 -14.06
CA GLY A 106 24.53 -3.68 -15.33
C GLY A 106 23.91 -5.08 -15.30
N LEU A 107 23.11 -5.42 -14.28
CA LEU A 107 22.52 -6.75 -14.11
C LEU A 107 21.27 -6.99 -14.99
N LYS A 108 20.79 -5.99 -15.75
CA LYS A 108 19.56 -6.07 -16.56
C LYS A 108 19.55 -7.26 -17.53
N THR A 109 20.65 -7.50 -18.25
CA THR A 109 20.73 -8.62 -19.20
C THR A 109 20.71 -9.94 -18.46
N ARG A 110 21.56 -10.10 -17.45
CA ARG A 110 21.65 -11.31 -16.61
C ARG A 110 20.32 -11.63 -15.92
N TYR A 111 19.61 -10.62 -15.41
CA TYR A 111 18.27 -10.78 -14.84
C TYR A 111 17.25 -11.36 -15.83
N ARG A 112 17.41 -11.11 -17.13
CA ARG A 112 16.51 -11.62 -18.19
C ARG A 112 16.91 -13.01 -18.68
N THR A 113 18.21 -13.31 -18.71
CA THR A 113 18.75 -14.50 -19.38
C THR A 113 19.24 -15.59 -18.43
N GLU A 114 19.64 -15.23 -17.20
CA GLU A 114 20.17 -16.16 -16.20
C GLU A 114 19.12 -16.42 -15.10
N GLU A 115 18.59 -17.64 -15.06
CA GLU A 115 17.54 -18.00 -14.10
C GLU A 115 18.02 -17.89 -12.64
N GLN A 116 19.29 -18.17 -12.35
CA GLN A 116 19.84 -18.02 -11.01
C GLN A 116 19.88 -16.55 -10.54
N THR A 117 20.31 -15.62 -11.41
CA THR A 117 20.34 -14.19 -11.11
C THR A 117 18.93 -13.65 -10.92
N LYS A 118 18.00 -14.05 -11.80
CA LYS A 118 16.59 -13.71 -11.69
C LYS A 118 15.97 -14.24 -10.39
N ARG A 119 16.23 -15.51 -10.05
CA ARG A 119 15.78 -16.16 -8.81
C ARG A 119 16.25 -15.40 -7.58
N LYS A 120 17.56 -15.12 -7.46
CA LYS A 120 18.12 -14.37 -6.31
C LYS A 120 17.51 -12.97 -6.17
N ILE A 121 17.34 -12.22 -7.26
CA ILE A 121 16.72 -10.89 -7.21
C ILE A 121 15.24 -10.96 -6.83
N ARG A 122 14.50 -11.94 -7.36
CA ARG A 122 13.09 -12.15 -6.98
C ARG A 122 12.94 -12.49 -5.51
N ILE A 123 13.78 -13.39 -5.01
CA ILE A 123 13.75 -13.76 -3.60
C ILE A 123 14.18 -12.59 -2.71
N LEU A 124 15.16 -11.78 -3.12
CA LEU A 124 15.53 -10.55 -2.40
C LEU A 124 14.34 -9.60 -2.24
N LEU A 125 13.52 -9.41 -3.27
CA LEU A 125 12.28 -8.62 -3.16
C LEU A 125 11.24 -9.28 -2.24
N ALA A 126 11.16 -10.60 -2.24
CA ALA A 126 10.25 -11.37 -1.40
C ALA A 126 10.62 -11.31 0.11
N THR A 127 11.85 -10.93 0.46
CA THR A 127 12.24 -10.74 1.87
C THR A 127 11.37 -9.71 2.59
N ALA A 128 10.75 -8.77 1.87
CA ALA A 128 9.81 -7.81 2.45
C ALA A 128 8.55 -8.47 3.06
N PHE A 129 8.32 -9.77 2.84
CA PHE A 129 7.22 -10.52 3.42
C PHE A 129 7.63 -11.36 4.63
N LEU A 130 8.92 -11.37 4.98
CA LEU A 130 9.42 -12.10 6.13
C LEU A 130 9.03 -11.40 7.44
N PRO A 131 8.83 -12.16 8.53
CA PRO A 131 8.70 -11.58 9.85
C PRO A 131 9.99 -10.81 10.20
N GLU A 132 9.85 -9.58 10.69
CA GLU A 132 10.94 -8.64 11.03
C GLU A 132 12.17 -9.24 11.77
N PRO A 133 12.05 -10.21 12.70
CA PRO A 133 13.23 -10.85 13.30
C PRO A 133 13.99 -11.84 12.39
N GLN A 134 13.56 -12.06 11.15
CA GLN A 134 14.13 -13.05 10.21
C GLN A 134 14.66 -12.45 8.91
N ASP A 135 14.48 -11.14 8.72
CA ASP A 135 14.88 -10.44 7.50
C ASP A 135 16.39 -10.55 7.28
N ASP A 136 17.19 -10.34 8.33
CA ASP A 136 18.65 -10.46 8.30
C ASP A 136 19.09 -11.85 7.85
N THR A 137 18.52 -12.89 8.46
CA THR A 137 18.84 -14.29 8.15
C THR A 137 18.47 -14.62 6.71
N GLY A 138 17.30 -14.16 6.26
CA GLY A 138 16.85 -14.33 4.88
C GLY A 138 17.81 -13.69 3.88
N VAL A 139 18.22 -12.44 4.11
CA VAL A 139 19.12 -11.72 3.21
C VAL A 139 20.53 -12.33 3.21
N SER A 140 21.09 -12.64 4.39
CA SER A 140 22.42 -13.26 4.50
C SER A 140 22.51 -14.61 3.77
N LEU A 141 21.49 -15.46 3.87
CA LEU A 141 21.44 -16.75 3.18
C LEU A 141 21.44 -16.59 1.65
N LEU A 142 20.82 -15.52 1.14
CA LEU A 142 20.76 -15.25 -0.29
C LEU A 142 22.05 -14.65 -0.83
N GLU A 143 22.71 -13.82 -0.02
CA GLU A 143 24.00 -13.22 -0.32
C GLU A 143 25.11 -14.28 -0.37
N ALA A 144 24.99 -15.37 0.41
CA ALA A 144 25.96 -16.45 0.43
C ALA A 144 26.25 -16.99 -0.99
N GLY A 145 27.55 -17.10 -1.30
CA GLY A 145 28.04 -17.56 -2.60
C GLY A 145 27.76 -16.62 -3.77
N THR A 146 27.33 -15.37 -3.53
CA THR A 146 27.28 -14.35 -4.59
C THR A 146 28.66 -13.72 -4.82
N THR A 147 28.94 -13.35 -6.07
CA THR A 147 30.18 -12.67 -6.45
C THR A 147 29.89 -11.55 -7.46
N GLY A 148 30.87 -10.66 -7.66
CA GLY A 148 30.81 -9.59 -8.64
C GLY A 148 29.64 -8.63 -8.43
N THR A 149 28.96 -8.25 -9.52
CA THR A 149 27.87 -7.26 -9.48
C THR A 149 26.66 -7.70 -8.66
N LEU A 150 26.47 -9.01 -8.45
CA LEU A 150 25.39 -9.50 -7.60
C LEU A 150 25.69 -9.29 -6.11
N ALA A 151 26.94 -9.51 -5.68
CA ALA A 151 27.37 -9.18 -4.32
C ALA A 151 27.25 -7.67 -4.05
N ALA A 152 27.59 -6.83 -5.03
CA ALA A 152 27.42 -5.38 -4.93
C ALA A 152 25.94 -4.95 -4.72
N LEU A 153 24.98 -5.71 -5.28
CA LEU A 153 23.55 -5.47 -5.05
C LEU A 153 23.17 -5.77 -3.60
N PHE A 154 23.66 -6.87 -3.02
CA PHE A 154 23.41 -7.21 -1.62
C PHE A 154 24.05 -6.20 -0.66
N GLN A 155 25.28 -5.75 -0.94
CA GLN A 155 25.91 -4.69 -0.14
C GLN A 155 25.11 -3.39 -0.15
N TYR A 156 24.64 -2.97 -1.33
CA TYR A 156 23.70 -1.84 -1.41
C TYR A 156 22.43 -2.09 -0.60
N PHE A 157 21.89 -3.32 -0.67
CA PHE A 157 20.66 -3.65 0.05
C PHE A 157 20.83 -3.51 1.56
N TRP A 158 21.91 -4.04 2.11
CA TRP A 158 22.26 -3.89 3.52
C TRP A 158 22.40 -2.43 3.94
N GLN A 159 23.13 -1.63 3.17
CA GLN A 159 23.39 -0.23 3.50
C GLN A 159 22.15 0.66 3.39
N GLU A 160 21.29 0.41 2.40
CA GLU A 160 20.18 1.31 2.07
C GLU A 160 18.85 0.89 2.72
N TRP A 161 18.64 -0.41 2.96
CA TRP A 161 17.33 -0.95 3.36
C TRP A 161 17.36 -1.64 4.73
N MET A 162 18.45 -2.28 5.11
CA MET A 162 18.56 -3.04 6.37
C MET A 162 19.01 -2.18 7.57
N THR A 163 18.76 -0.87 7.54
CA THR A 163 19.04 0.02 8.68
C THR A 163 17.84 0.09 9.62
N ASP A 164 18.08 0.27 10.92
CA ASP A 164 17.02 0.41 11.94
C ASP A 164 15.99 1.49 11.57
N GLU A 165 16.45 2.57 10.90
CA GLU A 165 15.60 3.67 10.46
C GLU A 165 14.67 3.30 9.31
N ARG A 166 15.03 2.33 8.46
CA ARG A 166 14.33 2.06 7.20
C ARG A 166 13.62 0.72 7.17
N LEU A 167 14.15 -0.27 7.89
CA LEU A 167 13.61 -1.63 8.01
C LEU A 167 12.08 -1.64 8.23
N PRO A 168 11.51 -0.85 9.18
CA PRO A 168 10.09 -0.92 9.48
C PRO A 168 9.17 -0.44 8.33
N PHE A 169 9.73 0.29 7.36
CA PHE A 169 8.95 0.97 6.33
C PHE A 169 8.82 0.20 5.02
N TRP A 170 9.84 -0.58 4.62
CA TRP A 170 9.75 -1.39 3.40
C TRP A 170 9.24 -2.82 3.66
N ASN A 171 9.37 -3.31 4.89
CA ASN A 171 8.80 -4.60 5.28
C ASN A 171 7.26 -4.52 5.27
N VAL A 172 6.65 -5.38 4.45
CA VAL A 172 5.20 -5.49 4.24
C VAL A 172 4.59 -6.77 4.81
N HIS A 173 5.28 -7.39 5.77
CA HIS A 173 4.75 -8.50 6.54
C HIS A 173 3.45 -8.11 7.26
N ASN A 174 2.45 -8.98 7.11
CA ASN A 174 1.10 -8.80 7.63
C ASN A 174 0.37 -7.51 7.17
N VAL A 175 0.80 -6.92 6.04
CA VAL A 175 0.15 -5.75 5.46
C VAL A 175 -0.86 -6.17 4.39
N ASN A 176 -2.06 -5.58 4.42
CA ASN A 176 -3.12 -5.90 3.44
C ASN A 176 -3.11 -5.03 2.19
N ILE A 177 -2.75 -3.76 2.30
CA ILE A 177 -2.62 -2.83 1.17
C ILE A 177 -1.14 -2.44 1.12
N ARG A 178 -0.48 -2.71 0.00
CA ARG A 178 0.99 -2.62 -0.09
C ARG A 178 1.48 -1.69 -1.19
N THR A 179 0.59 -1.27 -2.07
CA THR A 179 0.92 -0.41 -3.20
C THR A 179 -0.03 0.75 -3.30
N ASN A 180 0.47 1.84 -3.85
CA ASN A 180 -0.29 3.05 -4.17
C ASN A 180 -0.83 3.02 -5.62
N ASN A 181 -0.82 1.88 -6.32
CA ASN A 181 -1.20 1.76 -7.74
C ASN A 181 -2.59 2.33 -8.07
N HIS A 182 -3.55 2.25 -7.15
CA HIS A 182 -4.87 2.87 -7.34
C HIS A 182 -4.79 4.39 -7.49
N LEU A 183 -3.83 4.99 -6.80
CA LEU A 183 -3.58 6.42 -6.77
C LEU A 183 -2.83 6.86 -8.02
N GLU A 184 -1.85 6.07 -8.47
CA GLU A 184 -1.19 6.28 -9.77
C GLU A 184 -2.17 6.11 -10.93
N GLY A 185 -3.02 5.07 -10.90
CA GLY A 185 -4.06 4.85 -11.91
C GLY A 185 -5.08 5.98 -11.95
N TRP A 186 -5.36 6.60 -10.80
CA TRP A 186 -6.19 7.80 -10.73
C TRP A 186 -5.48 9.03 -11.30
N HIS A 187 -4.23 9.27 -10.90
CA HIS A 187 -3.40 10.36 -11.42
C HIS A 187 -3.26 10.27 -12.95
N ASN A 188 -2.97 9.09 -13.48
CA ASN A 188 -2.90 8.83 -14.91
C ASN A 188 -4.23 9.09 -15.62
N ARG A 189 -5.37 8.77 -14.98
CA ARG A 189 -6.68 9.09 -15.55
C ARG A 189 -6.91 10.59 -15.59
N LEU A 190 -6.53 11.33 -14.55
CA LEU A 190 -6.66 12.77 -14.54
C LEU A 190 -5.77 13.41 -15.61
N ASN A 191 -4.51 12.98 -15.73
CA ASN A 191 -3.60 13.48 -16.77
C ASN A 191 -4.14 13.20 -18.18
N ARG A 192 -4.76 12.03 -18.40
CA ARG A 192 -5.46 11.75 -19.66
C ARG A 192 -6.67 12.66 -19.90
N LYS A 193 -7.43 12.99 -18.86
CA LYS A 193 -8.57 13.93 -18.97
C LYS A 193 -8.10 15.36 -19.24
N ALA A 194 -7.00 15.77 -18.62
CA ALA A 194 -6.37 17.05 -18.86
C ALA A 194 -5.86 17.15 -20.32
N GLY A 195 -5.34 16.06 -20.87
CA GLY A 195 -4.92 15.98 -22.28
C GLY A 195 -3.68 16.81 -22.62
N LYS A 196 -3.02 17.41 -21.62
CA LYS A 196 -1.84 18.27 -21.77
C LYS A 196 -0.94 18.23 -20.53
N SER A 197 0.33 18.58 -20.71
CA SER A 197 1.35 18.59 -19.65
C SER A 197 1.21 19.76 -18.68
N HIS A 198 0.61 20.88 -19.10
CA HIS A 198 0.43 22.07 -18.28
C HIS A 198 -1.02 22.54 -18.36
N ASN A 199 -1.67 22.63 -17.19
CA ASN A 199 -3.03 23.15 -17.06
C ASN A 199 -2.97 24.51 -16.37
N GLY A 200 -3.73 25.48 -16.89
CA GLY A 200 -3.99 26.72 -16.17
C GLY A 200 -4.77 26.43 -14.88
N PHE A 201 -4.67 27.33 -13.90
CA PHE A 201 -5.28 27.14 -12.59
C PHE A 201 -6.79 26.82 -12.66
N TYR A 202 -7.54 27.59 -13.46
CA TYR A 202 -8.98 27.41 -13.60
C TYR A 202 -9.35 26.09 -14.30
N GLU A 203 -8.58 25.68 -15.30
CA GLU A 203 -8.79 24.41 -15.99
C GLU A 203 -8.54 23.21 -15.06
N LEU A 204 -7.48 23.31 -14.23
CA LEU A 204 -7.21 22.31 -13.20
C LEU A 204 -8.34 22.27 -12.17
N LEU A 205 -8.84 23.44 -11.74
CA LEU A 205 -9.94 23.53 -10.78
C LEU A 205 -11.22 22.89 -11.32
N GLU A 206 -11.58 23.15 -12.56
CA GLU A 206 -12.75 22.53 -13.21
C GLU A 206 -12.62 21.00 -13.29
N LEU A 207 -11.44 20.49 -13.66
CA LEU A 207 -11.17 19.05 -13.68
C LEU A 207 -11.32 18.41 -12.30
N LEU A 208 -10.85 19.10 -11.24
CA LEU A 208 -10.97 18.63 -9.87
C LEU A 208 -12.41 18.65 -9.36
N ILE A 209 -13.19 19.69 -9.68
CA ILE A 209 -14.61 19.78 -9.37
C ILE A 209 -15.38 18.65 -10.06
N ALA A 210 -15.11 18.39 -11.33
CA ALA A 210 -15.74 17.33 -12.09
C ALA A 210 -15.42 15.93 -11.53
N GLU A 211 -14.16 15.66 -11.16
CA GLU A 211 -13.81 14.40 -10.48
C GLU A 211 -14.48 14.26 -9.12
N GLN A 212 -14.63 15.34 -8.36
CA GLN A 212 -15.32 15.33 -7.07
C GLN A 212 -16.81 14.99 -7.25
N GLY A 213 -17.50 15.62 -8.21
CA GLY A 213 -18.90 15.32 -8.50
C GLY A 213 -19.13 13.86 -8.93
N ALA A 214 -18.22 13.31 -9.74
CA ALA A 214 -18.26 11.89 -10.11
C ALA A 214 -18.04 10.95 -8.90
N MET A 215 -17.20 11.34 -7.95
CA MET A 215 -16.99 10.59 -6.71
C MET A 215 -18.21 10.66 -5.79
N ASP A 216 -18.78 11.85 -5.59
CA ASP A 216 -19.95 12.03 -4.73
C ASP A 216 -21.14 11.21 -5.25
N THR A 217 -21.31 11.15 -6.57
CA THR A 217 -22.30 10.27 -7.21
C THR A 217 -22.06 8.80 -6.86
N LEU A 218 -20.81 8.33 -6.92
CA LEU A 218 -20.46 6.95 -6.59
C LEU A 218 -20.66 6.65 -5.10
N ILE A 219 -20.31 7.59 -4.22
CA ILE A 219 -20.57 7.47 -2.77
C ILE A 219 -22.07 7.33 -2.52
N GLN A 220 -22.89 8.20 -3.13
CA GLN A 220 -24.33 8.14 -2.98
C GLN A 220 -24.91 6.81 -3.48
N GLN A 221 -24.44 6.31 -4.63
CA GLN A 221 -24.84 5.00 -5.13
C GLN A 221 -24.49 3.86 -4.17
N VAL A 222 -23.32 3.92 -3.51
CA VAL A 222 -22.91 2.94 -2.51
C VAL A 222 -23.78 3.03 -1.27
N LEU A 223 -24.03 4.23 -0.77
CA LEU A 223 -24.86 4.48 0.41
C LEU A 223 -26.32 4.09 0.18
N SER A 224 -26.84 4.29 -1.05
CA SER A 224 -28.19 3.92 -1.44
C SER A 224 -28.34 2.42 -1.77
N GLY A 225 -27.26 1.64 -1.70
CA GLY A 225 -27.26 0.22 -2.04
C GLY A 225 -27.50 -0.07 -3.54
N SER A 226 -27.51 0.96 -4.39
CA SER A 226 -27.86 0.88 -5.82
C SER A 226 -26.71 0.41 -6.71
N VAL A 227 -25.55 0.10 -6.13
CA VAL A 227 -24.40 -0.38 -6.89
C VAL A 227 -24.65 -1.79 -7.41
N THR A 228 -24.70 -1.94 -8.73
CA THR A 228 -24.66 -3.27 -9.35
C THR A 228 -23.36 -3.96 -8.97
N VAL A 229 -23.48 -5.20 -8.46
CA VAL A 229 -22.37 -6.05 -7.99
C VAL A 229 -21.20 -6.13 -9.00
N GLY A 230 -21.47 -5.90 -10.30
CA GLY A 230 -20.48 -5.82 -11.38
C GLY A 230 -19.46 -4.69 -11.27
N VAL A 231 -19.85 -3.48 -10.81
CA VAL A 231 -18.94 -2.33 -10.67
C VAL A 231 -17.92 -2.57 -9.54
N LEU A 232 -18.36 -3.21 -8.45
CA LEU A 232 -17.49 -3.57 -7.32
C LEU A 232 -16.61 -4.80 -7.62
N ARG A 233 -17.11 -5.78 -8.39
CA ARG A 233 -16.37 -7.02 -8.72
C ARG A 233 -15.16 -6.78 -9.62
N ARG A 234 -15.23 -5.81 -10.53
CA ARG A 234 -14.16 -5.56 -11.52
C ARG A 234 -12.88 -5.02 -10.90
N VAL A 235 -12.96 -4.42 -9.71
CA VAL A 235 -11.90 -3.54 -9.23
C VAL A 235 -10.66 -4.25 -8.66
N ASN A 236 -10.67 -5.54 -8.25
CA ASN A 236 -9.39 -6.18 -7.85
C ASN A 236 -9.37 -7.72 -7.65
N LYS A 237 -9.92 -8.51 -8.57
CA LYS A 237 -9.83 -9.99 -8.47
C LYS A 237 -8.38 -10.49 -8.38
N VAL A 238 -7.47 -9.87 -9.14
CA VAL A 238 -6.04 -10.23 -9.18
C VAL A 238 -5.34 -9.92 -7.84
N TYR A 239 -5.54 -8.73 -7.28
CA TYR A 239 -4.89 -8.37 -6.01
C TYR A 239 -5.47 -9.14 -4.83
N ALA A 240 -6.78 -9.37 -4.82
CA ALA A 240 -7.40 -10.25 -3.82
C ALA A 240 -6.89 -11.70 -3.94
N GLN A 241 -6.58 -12.16 -5.15
CA GLN A 241 -5.93 -13.46 -5.35
C GLN A 241 -4.48 -13.47 -4.85
N LYS A 242 -3.67 -12.47 -5.20
CA LYS A 242 -2.30 -12.33 -4.70
C LYS A 242 -2.24 -12.22 -3.17
N GLN A 243 -3.16 -11.47 -2.57
CA GLN A 243 -3.26 -11.35 -1.12
C GLN A 243 -3.61 -12.69 -0.46
N ARG A 244 -4.55 -13.44 -1.05
CA ARG A 244 -4.87 -14.80 -0.57
C ARG A 244 -3.68 -15.74 -0.68
N GLN A 245 -2.94 -15.67 -1.78
CA GLN A 245 -1.75 -16.48 -1.99
C GLN A 245 -0.65 -16.16 -0.97
N VAL A 246 -0.36 -14.88 -0.73
CA VAL A 246 0.61 -14.48 0.30
C VAL A 246 0.15 -14.97 1.67
N ALA A 247 -1.12 -14.76 2.03
CA ALA A 247 -1.66 -15.23 3.31
C ALA A 247 -1.56 -16.76 3.48
N GLN A 248 -1.85 -17.51 2.42
CA GLN A 248 -1.70 -18.96 2.42
C GLN A 248 -0.24 -19.37 2.67
N TYR A 249 0.70 -18.85 1.88
CA TYR A 249 2.11 -19.22 2.00
C TYR A 249 2.72 -18.77 3.32
N THR A 250 2.33 -17.61 3.85
CA THR A 250 2.73 -17.18 5.20
C THR A 250 2.17 -18.14 6.26
N GLY A 251 0.93 -18.60 6.10
CA GLY A 251 0.35 -19.62 6.99
C GLY A 251 1.10 -20.96 6.92
N GLU A 252 1.47 -21.43 5.73
CA GLU A 252 2.27 -22.64 5.51
C GLU A 252 3.71 -22.50 6.05
N TYR A 253 4.29 -21.31 5.98
CA TYR A 253 5.61 -21.06 6.54
C TYR A 253 5.59 -21.06 8.08
N THR A 254 4.65 -20.31 8.67
CA THR A 254 4.52 -20.18 10.14
C THR A 254 4.16 -21.48 10.83
N ASN A 255 3.48 -22.41 10.15
CA ASN A 255 3.18 -23.75 10.68
C ASN A 255 4.21 -24.82 10.32
N GLY A 256 5.36 -24.44 9.73
CA GLY A 256 6.47 -25.33 9.42
C GLY A 256 6.27 -26.24 8.20
N ARG A 257 5.19 -26.07 7.41
CA ARG A 257 4.96 -26.86 6.19
C ARG A 257 5.77 -26.39 4.99
N ARG A 258 6.33 -25.17 5.04
CA ARG A 258 7.31 -24.65 4.08
C ARG A 258 8.60 -24.27 4.79
N THR A 259 9.72 -24.54 4.14
CA THR A 259 11.00 -23.93 4.51
C THR A 259 11.02 -22.45 4.13
N LEU A 260 11.96 -21.70 4.71
CA LEU A 260 12.18 -20.29 4.37
C LEU A 260 12.40 -20.08 2.86
N GLU A 261 13.23 -20.92 2.24
CA GLU A 261 13.49 -20.87 0.80
C GLU A 261 12.21 -21.13 0.00
N GLN A 262 11.45 -22.19 0.33
CA GLN A 262 10.19 -22.50 -0.35
C GLN A 262 9.12 -21.42 -0.19
N PHE A 263 9.11 -20.70 0.94
CA PHE A 263 8.22 -19.58 1.16
C PHE A 263 8.59 -18.41 0.23
N LEU A 264 9.85 -18.01 0.25
CA LEU A 264 10.35 -16.89 -0.53
C LEU A 264 10.25 -17.09 -2.04
N GLU A 265 10.44 -18.32 -2.51
CA GLU A 265 10.28 -18.67 -3.93
C GLU A 265 8.84 -18.60 -4.43
N ALA A 266 7.88 -18.82 -3.52
CA ALA A 266 6.48 -18.89 -3.88
C ALA A 266 5.83 -17.50 -4.06
N LEU A 267 6.50 -16.44 -3.58
CA LEU A 267 6.04 -15.05 -3.63
C LEU A 267 6.46 -14.33 -4.95
#